data_AF-A0A7C4GH99-F1
#
_entry.id   AF-A0A7C4GH99-F1
#
_cell.length_a   1.000
_cell.length_b   1.000
_cell.length_c   1.000
_cell.angle_alpha   90.00
_cell.angle_beta   90.00
_cell.angle_gamma   90.00
#
_symmetry.space_group_name_H-M   'P 1'
#
loop_
_entity.id
_entity.type
_entity.pdbx_description
1 polymer ?
#
loop_
_entity_poly.entity_id
_entity_poly.type
_entity_poly.pdbx_seq_one_letter_code
_entity_poly.pdbx_strand_id
1 'polypeptide(L)' 'IRNGLSTKEIAQLRGITPATVRRHRENIRHKLGIQNRKVNLVTYLQSAGSEQPAALPADFGRQARQPHSSELLRSPAPV' A
#
# COMPACT_ATOMS: atom_id res chain seq x y z
N ILE A 1 -12.33 -7.02 2.55
CA ILE A 1 -12.91 -7.41 1.23
C ILE A 1 -11.96 -7.03 0.08
N ARG A 2 -11.48 -5.78 -0.01
CA ARG A 2 -10.50 -5.36 -1.05
C ARG A 2 -9.14 -6.08 -0.95
N ASN A 3 -8.72 -6.42 0.28
CA ASN A 3 -7.42 -7.03 0.56
C ASN A 3 -7.37 -8.55 0.34
N GLY A 4 -8.36 -9.16 -0.34
CA GLY A 4 -8.37 -10.62 -0.58
C GLY A 4 -8.73 -11.52 0.61
N LEU A 5 -8.94 -10.96 1.81
CA LEU A 5 -9.32 -11.72 3.00
C LEU A 5 -10.59 -12.56 2.81
N SER A 6 -10.57 -13.78 3.35
CA SER A 6 -11.70 -14.70 3.34
C SER A 6 -12.83 -14.23 4.24
N THR A 7 -14.03 -14.75 4.00
CA THR A 7 -15.22 -14.45 4.83
C THR A 7 -15.01 -14.79 6.30
N LYS A 8 -14.25 -15.86 6.60
CA LYS A 8 -13.94 -16.30 7.96
C LYS A 8 -12.97 -15.34 8.67
N GLU A 9 -11.93 -14.92 7.97
CA GLU A 9 -10.96 -13.96 8.52
C GLU A 9 -11.60 -12.59 8.77
N ILE A 10 -12.43 -12.10 7.84
CA ILE A 10 -13.16 -10.83 8.02
C ILE A 10 -14.11 -10.91 9.23
N ALA A 11 -14.79 -12.05 9.38
CA ALA A 11 -15.67 -12.32 10.52
C ALA A 11 -14.90 -12.26 11.85
N GLN A 12 -13.75 -12.96 11.93
CA GLN A 12 -12.90 -12.96 13.13
C GLN A 12 -12.34 -11.57 13.44
N LEU A 13 -11.78 -10.88 12.44
CA LEU A 13 -11.20 -9.54 12.61
C LEU A 13 -12.20 -8.48 13.05
N ARG A 14 -13.47 -8.63 12.65
CA ARG A 14 -14.55 -7.69 12.97
C ARG A 14 -15.43 -8.15 14.15
N GLY A 15 -15.23 -9.36 14.67
CA GLY A 15 -16.10 -9.95 15.70
C GLY A 15 -17.55 -10.17 15.25
N ILE A 16 -17.79 -10.35 13.94
CA ILE A 16 -19.14 -10.56 13.39
C ILE A 16 -19.28 -11.96 12.81
N THR A 17 -20.51 -12.43 12.65
CA THR A 17 -20.74 -13.75 12.06
C THR A 17 -20.38 -13.78 10.56
N PRO A 18 -19.93 -14.92 10.02
CA PRO A 18 -19.67 -15.07 8.58
C PRO A 18 -20.95 -14.85 7.74
N ALA A 19 -22.13 -15.09 8.29
CA ALA A 19 -23.40 -14.78 7.66
C ALA A 19 -23.59 -13.25 7.46
N THR A 20 -23.24 -12.46 8.46
CA THR A 20 -23.24 -10.98 8.37
C THR A 20 -22.27 -10.50 7.29
N VAL A 21 -21.09 -11.10 7.19
CA VAL A 21 -20.12 -10.77 6.12
C VAL A 21 -20.69 -11.08 4.74
N ARG A 22 -21.42 -12.20 4.57
CA ARG A 22 -22.11 -12.51 3.30
C ARG A 22 -23.14 -11.44 2.93
N ARG A 23 -23.97 -11.03 3.90
CA ARG A 23 -24.96 -9.95 3.72
C ARG A 23 -24.28 -8.64 3.31
N HIS A 24 -23.15 -8.29 3.95
CA HIS A 24 -22.36 -7.12 3.56
C HIS A 24 -21.86 -7.21 2.11
N ARG A 25 -21.37 -8.38 1.68
CA ARG A 25 -20.91 -8.58 0.28
C ARG A 25 -22.06 -8.41 -0.72
N GLU A 26 -23.25 -8.90 -0.38
CA GLU A 26 -24.44 -8.74 -1.21
C GLU A 26 -24.87 -7.29 -1.32
N ASN A 27 -24.93 -6.56 -0.21
CA ASN A 27 -25.23 -5.13 -0.21
C ASN A 27 -24.22 -4.33 -1.04
N ILE A 28 -22.93 -4.68 -0.96
CA ILE A 28 -21.89 -4.04 -1.77
C ILE A 28 -22.11 -4.35 -3.26
N ARG A 29 -22.44 -5.61 -3.62
CA ARG A 29 -22.79 -5.97 -5.00
C ARG A 29 -24.00 -5.21 -5.52
N HIS A 30 -25.02 -5.02 -4.68
CA HIS A 30 -26.22 -4.23 -5.01
C HIS A 30 -25.86 -2.78 -5.26
N LYS A 31 -25.07 -2.17 -4.38
CA LYS A 31 -24.61 -0.78 -4.53
C LYS A 31 -23.76 -0.56 -5.77
N LEU A 32 -22.99 -1.56 -6.19
CA LEU A 32 -22.14 -1.50 -7.38
C LEU A 32 -22.84 -1.96 -8.67
N GLY A 33 -24.10 -2.42 -8.60
CA GLY A 33 -24.84 -2.89 -9.77
C GLY A 33 -24.30 -4.16 -10.42
N ILE A 34 -23.46 -4.94 -9.72
CA ILE A 34 -22.79 -6.14 -10.25
C ILE A 34 -23.45 -7.45 -9.83
N GLN A 35 -24.68 -7.41 -9.32
CA GLN A 35 -25.38 -8.58 -8.77
C GLN A 35 -25.60 -9.69 -9.80
N ASN A 36 -25.84 -9.32 -11.06
CA ASN A 36 -26.14 -10.27 -12.13
C ASN A 36 -24.94 -10.65 -12.99
N ARG A 37 -23.73 -10.25 -12.59
CA ARG A 37 -22.50 -10.57 -13.31
C ARG A 37 -21.69 -11.59 -12.50
N LYS A 38 -21.11 -12.59 -13.18
CA LYS A 38 -20.14 -13.55 -12.59
C LYS A 38 -18.79 -12.89 -12.29
N VAL A 39 -18.79 -11.68 -11.73
CA VAL A 39 -17.58 -10.97 -11.30
C VAL A 39 -17.31 -11.23 -9.84
N ASN A 40 -16.05 -11.55 -9.54
CA ASN A 40 -15.58 -11.64 -8.17
C ASN A 40 -15.53 -10.23 -7.59
N LEU A 41 -16.26 -10.00 -6.50
CA LEU A 41 -16.32 -8.69 -5.83
C LEU A 41 -14.92 -8.19 -5.44
N VAL A 42 -14.01 -9.10 -5.07
CA VAL A 42 -12.63 -8.75 -4.69
C VAL A 42 -11.88 -8.16 -5.88
N THR A 43 -11.86 -8.88 -7.01
CA THR A 43 -11.21 -8.45 -8.25
C THR A 43 -11.80 -7.14 -8.76
N TYR A 44 -13.13 -7.01 -8.72
CA TYR A 44 -13.82 -5.78 -9.12
C TYR A 44 -13.43 -4.58 -8.24
N LEU A 45 -13.35 -4.75 -6.93
CA LEU A 45 -12.93 -3.68 -6.00
C LEU A 45 -11.44 -3.33 -6.11
N GLN A 46 -10.60 -4.29 -6.52
CA GLN A 46 -9.18 -4.05 -6.78
C GLN A 46 -8.98 -3.24 -8.07
N SER A 47 -9.70 -3.56 -9.14
CA SER A 47 -9.65 -2.83 -10.40
C SER A 47 -10.34 -1.46 -10.33
N ALA A 48 -11.42 -1.33 -9.56
CA ALA A 48 -12.14 -0.05 -9.43
C ALA A 48 -11.43 0.95 -8.52
N GLY A 49 -10.52 0.48 -7.66
CA GLY A 49 -9.78 1.33 -6.71
C GLY A 49 -8.36 1.67 -7.15
N SER A 50 -7.94 1.30 -8.36
CA SER A 50 -6.61 1.57 -8.89
C SER A 50 -6.53 2.90 -9.65
N GLU A 51 -7.09 3.97 -9.09
CA GLU A 51 -6.45 5.28 -9.21
C GLU A 51 -5.48 5.40 -8.03
N GLN A 52 -4.35 4.72 -8.16
CA GLN A 52 -3.13 5.06 -7.45
C GLN A 52 -2.23 5.74 -8.48
N PRO A 53 -2.31 7.07 -8.65
CA PRO A 53 -1.22 7.79 -9.28
C PRO A 53 -0.04 7.79 -8.29
N ALA A 54 1.14 7.62 -8.85
CA ALA A 54 2.43 7.59 -8.18
C ALA A 54 2.62 8.70 -7.13
N ALA A 55 3.26 8.35 -6.00
CA ALA A 55 4.23 9.23 -5.38
C ALA A 55 5.18 8.45 -4.45
N LEU A 56 6.33 8.10 -5.06
CA LEU A 56 7.68 8.18 -4.50
C LEU A 56 8.10 7.16 -3.42
N PRO A 57 9.11 6.30 -3.69
CA PRO A 57 9.96 5.84 -2.61
C PRO A 57 10.56 7.08 -1.96
N ALA A 58 10.24 7.31 -0.69
CA ALA A 58 10.89 8.31 0.13
C ALA A 58 12.38 7.94 0.21
N ASP A 59 13.14 8.55 -0.69
CA ASP A 59 14.54 8.86 -0.56
C ASP A 59 14.75 9.54 0.79
N PHE A 60 14.96 8.74 1.84
CA PHE A 60 15.54 9.20 3.09
C PHE A 60 17.03 9.45 2.84
N GLY A 61 17.30 10.64 2.31
CA GLY A 61 18.62 11.23 2.34
C GLY A 61 19.21 11.19 3.75
N ARG A 62 20.24 10.36 3.93
CA ARG A 62 21.32 10.45 4.93
C ARG A 62 22.37 9.42 4.47
N GLN A 63 23.54 9.75 3.94
CA GLN A 63 24.41 10.87 4.22
C GLN A 63 25.21 11.21 2.95
N ALA A 64 25.24 12.50 2.62
CA ALA A 64 26.26 13.05 1.75
C ALA A 64 27.65 12.85 2.36
N ARG A 65 28.58 12.39 1.52
CA ARG A 65 29.99 12.75 1.42
C ARG A 65 30.78 12.99 2.72
N GLN A 66 31.77 12.13 2.94
CA GLN A 66 33.14 12.60 3.18
C GLN A 66 34.14 11.65 2.49
N PRO A 67 34.88 12.07 1.45
CA PRO A 67 36.25 11.58 1.31
C PRO A 67 37.08 12.31 2.38
N HIS A 68 37.67 11.55 3.29
CA HIS A 68 38.72 12.04 4.18
C HIS A 68 39.80 12.74 3.34
N SER A 69 39.81 14.07 3.36
CA SER A 69 40.89 14.91 2.85
C SER A 69 41.33 15.80 4.01
N SER A 70 42.13 15.22 4.88
CA SER A 70 42.98 15.84 5.89
C SER A 70 44.26 15.01 5.82
N GLU A 71 45.38 15.49 5.31
CA GLU A 71 46.07 16.70 5.72
C GLU A 71 46.73 17.41 4.53
N LEU A 72 46.28 18.62 4.24
CA LEU A 72 47.11 19.65 3.63
C LEU A 72 47.74 20.42 4.79
N LEU A 73 48.89 19.94 5.27
CA LEU A 73 49.70 20.70 6.21
C LEU A 73 50.33 21.88 5.43
N ARG A 74 49.88 23.05 5.85
CA ARG A 74 50.18 24.40 5.41
C ARG A 74 51.67 24.75 5.52
N SER A 75 52.27 25.03 4.34
CA SER A 75 53.21 26.15 4.04
C SER A 75 54.54 26.28 4.84
N PRO A 76 55.44 27.22 4.50
CA PRO A 76 55.85 27.80 3.21
C PRO A 76 57.39 27.68 2.97
N ALA A 77 57.82 28.12 1.78
CA ALA A 77 59.19 28.26 1.26
C ALA A 77 60.14 29.17 2.11
N PRO A 78 61.24 29.73 1.55
CA PRO A 78 62.47 29.17 0.95
C PRO A 78 63.75 29.73 1.64
N VAL A 79 64.94 29.12 1.45
CA VAL A 79 66.24 29.80 1.17
C VAL A 79 67.19 28.82 0.49
#